data_AF-A0AAW2C7Y8-F1
#
_entry.id   AF-A0AAW2C7Y8-F1
#
_cell.length_a   1.000
_cell.length_b   1.000
_cell.length_c   1.000
_cell.angle_alpha   90.00
_cell.angle_beta   90.00
_cell.angle_gamma   90.00
#
_symmetry.space_group_name_H-M   'P 1'
#
loop_
_entity.id
_entity.type
_entity.pdbx_description
1 polymer ?
#
loop_
_entity_poly.entity_id
_entity_poly.type
_entity_poly.pdbx_seq_one_letter_code
_entity_poly.pdbx_strand_id
1 'polypeptide(L)' 'VGDGASINIWKDTWLPQPSTFMITSPPCGVLPESSTISTLIDNTAGEWKHNLINAAFLPYDANKILIIPINKN' A
#
# COMPACT_ATOMS: atom_id res chain seq x y z
N VAL A 1 -0.71 -11.31 4.76
CA VAL A 1 0.00 -10.13 5.30
C VAL A 1 -0.65 -9.80 6.63
N GLY A 2 0.12 -9.58 7.70
CA GLY A 2 -0.42 -9.15 9.00
C GLY A 2 -1.00 -7.73 8.92
N ASP A 3 -1.07 -7.02 10.04
CA ASP A 3 -1.54 -5.63 10.11
C ASP A 3 -0.74 -4.62 9.25
N GLY A 4 0.36 -5.05 8.63
CA GLY A 4 1.18 -4.23 7.74
C GLY A 4 1.93 -3.11 8.46
N ALA A 5 1.96 -3.12 9.79
CA ALA A 5 2.52 -2.03 10.60
C ALA A 5 4.05 -1.96 10.53
N SER A 6 4.72 -3.06 10.19
CA SER A 6 6.18 -3.14 10.06
C SER A 6 6.67 -3.23 8.61
N ILE A 7 5.76 -3.14 7.63
CA ILE A 7 6.09 -3.31 6.22
C ILE A 7 6.07 -1.94 5.55
N ASN A 8 7.24 -1.50 5.08
CA ASN A 8 7.41 -0.25 4.37
C ASN A 8 6.84 -0.35 2.94
N ILE A 9 6.15 0.72 2.52
CA ILE A 9 5.46 0.77 1.23
C ILE A 9 6.41 0.64 0.03
N TRP A 10 7.58 1.29 0.07
CA TRP A 10 8.50 1.36 -1.08
C TRP A 10 9.73 0.47 -0.94
N LYS A 11 10.14 0.12 0.29
CA LYS A 11 11.38 -0.62 0.56
C LYS A 11 11.17 -2.13 0.65
N ASP A 12 9.98 -2.57 1.04
CA ASP A 12 9.70 -4.00 1.23
C ASP A 12 8.96 -4.61 0.03
N THR A 13 9.20 -5.90 -0.19
CA THR A 13 8.60 -6.67 -1.29
C THR A 13 7.24 -7.23 -0.92
N TRP A 14 6.26 -6.35 -0.71
CA TRP A 14 4.93 -6.74 -0.20
C TRP A 14 3.84 -6.79 -1.26
N LEU A 15 4.09 -6.18 -2.43
CA LEU A 15 3.13 -6.18 -3.53
C LEU A 15 3.41 -7.41 -4.41
N PRO A 16 2.44 -8.31 -4.64
CA PRO A 16 2.64 -9.50 -5.47
C PRO A 16 2.70 -9.13 -6.97
N GLN A 17 3.78 -8.46 -7.38
CA GLN A 17 4.11 -8.17 -8.78
C GLN A 17 5.17 -9.16 -9.27
N PRO A 18 4.92 -9.92 -10.36
CA PRO A 18 5.81 -10.98 -10.83
C PRO A 18 7.24 -10.55 -11.18
N SER A 19 7.44 -9.27 -11.52
CA SER A 19 8.72 -8.73 -12.01
C SER A 19 9.62 -8.17 -10.90
N THR A 20 9.04 -7.50 -9.91
CA THR A 20 9.77 -6.65 -8.95
C THR A 20 9.32 -6.83 -7.51
N PHE A 21 8.11 -7.36 -7.28
CA PHE A 21 7.46 -7.47 -5.97
C PHE A 21 7.40 -6.15 -5.15
N MET A 22 7.65 -4.99 -5.78
CA MET A 22 7.74 -3.68 -5.14
C MET A 22 6.87 -2.65 -5.85
N ILE A 23 6.54 -1.57 -5.15
CA ILE A 23 5.89 -0.39 -5.72
C ILE A 23 6.85 0.28 -6.71
N THR A 24 6.35 0.59 -7.90
CA THR A 24 7.12 1.29 -8.94
C THR A 24 6.89 2.80 -8.92
N SER A 25 5.78 3.23 -8.31
CA SER A 25 5.40 4.62 -8.14
C SER A 25 6.40 5.35 -7.23
N PRO A 26 7.04 6.43 -7.69
CA PRO A 26 7.94 7.20 -6.85
C PRO A 26 7.17 7.89 -5.72
N PRO A 27 7.80 8.13 -4.55
CA PRO A 27 7.20 8.95 -3.50
C PRO A 27 6.86 10.34 -4.05
N CYS A 28 5.58 10.70 -4.04
CA CYS A 28 5.08 11.95 -4.62
C CYS A 28 4.82 13.05 -3.56
N GLY A 29 5.31 12.86 -2.33
CA GLY A 29 5.13 13.81 -1.22
C GLY A 29 3.78 13.70 -0.48
N VAL A 30 2.83 12.93 -1.00
CA VAL A 30 1.55 12.62 -0.33
C VAL A 30 1.77 11.80 0.95
N LEU A 31 2.81 10.95 0.95
CA LEU A 31 3.17 10.09 2.07
C LEU A 31 4.70 10.14 2.29
N PRO A 32 5.17 10.15 3.55
CA PRO A 32 6.59 9.98 3.86
C PRO A 32 7.13 8.65 3.32
N GLU A 33 8.39 8.60 2.89
CA GLU A 33 9.04 7.36 2.43
C GLU A 33 9.08 6.25 3.49
N SER A 34 9.03 6.62 4.77
CA SER A 34 8.97 5.69 5.90
C SER A 34 7.57 5.12 6.15
N SER A 35 6.56 5.51 5.36
CA SER A 35 5.19 5.05 5.55
C SER A 35 5.07 3.55 5.33
N THR A 36 4.23 2.94 6.14
CA THR A 36 3.97 1.50 6.14
C THR A 36 2.59 1.20 5.57
N ILE A 37 2.35 -0.06 5.19
CA ILE A 37 1.06 -0.49 4.62
C ILE A 37 -0.12 -0.12 5.54
N SER A 38 0.06 -0.20 6.86
CA SER A 38 -0.98 0.17 7.82
C SER A 38 -1.47 1.61 7.66
N THR A 39 -0.66 2.51 7.11
CA THR A 39 -1.05 3.90 6.81
C THR A 39 -2.12 3.96 5.70
N LEU A 40 -2.06 3.02 4.75
CA LEU A 40 -2.99 2.86 3.64
C LEU A 40 -4.30 2.18 4.05
N ILE A 41 -4.34 1.55 5.23
CA ILE A 41 -5.51 0.85 5.75
C ILE A 41 -6.27 1.79 6.70
N ASP A 42 -7.58 1.83 6.55
CA ASP A 42 -8.48 2.36 7.58
C ASP A 42 -8.74 1.23 8.58
N ASN A 43 -8.10 1.28 9.76
CA ASN A 43 -8.26 0.26 10.79
C ASN A 43 -9.67 0.23 11.41
N THR A 44 -10.46 1.30 11.27
CA THR A 44 -11.82 1.37 11.79
C THR A 44 -12.80 0.67 10.85
N ALA A 45 -12.69 0.94 9.55
CA ALA A 45 -13.51 0.30 8.52
C ALA A 45 -12.96 -1.10 8.12
N GLY A 46 -11.66 -1.32 8.34
CA GLY A 46 -10.86 -2.43 7.81
C GLY A 46 -10.92 -2.49 6.29
N GLU A 47 -10.76 -1.34 5.67
CA GLU A 47 -10.79 -1.13 4.22
C GLU A 47 -9.57 -0.31 3.79
N TRP A 48 -9.26 -0.34 2.49
CA TRP A 48 -8.21 0.49 1.94
C TRP A 48 -8.67 1.94 1.83
N LYS A 49 -7.78 2.89 2.15
CA LYS A 49 -8.04 4.32 1.94
C LYS A 49 -7.92 4.66 0.46
N HIS A 50 -8.96 4.36 -0.32
CA HIS A 50 -8.99 4.55 -1.78
C HIS A 50 -8.51 5.93 -2.22
N ASN A 51 -8.98 6.99 -1.57
CA ASN A 51 -8.58 8.36 -1.91
C ASN A 51 -7.08 8.62 -1.70
N LEU A 52 -6.52 8.11 -0.60
CA LEU A 52 -5.10 8.24 -0.30
C LEU A 52 -4.26 7.45 -1.30
N ILE A 53 -4.67 6.22 -1.61
CA ILE A 53 -3.97 5.33 -2.53
C ILE A 53 -3.98 5.91 -3.95
N ASN A 54 -5.13 6.40 -4.42
CA ASN A 54 -5.24 7.02 -5.74
C ASN A 54 -4.46 8.35 -5.85
N ALA A 55 -4.23 9.04 -4.74
CA ALA A 55 -3.41 10.25 -4.70
C ALA A 55 -1.90 9.93 -4.60
N ALA A 56 -1.53 8.86 -3.89
CA ALA A 56 -0.14 8.53 -3.58
C ALA A 56 0.55 7.68 -4.66
N PHE A 57 -0.20 6.87 -5.42
CA PHE A 57 0.35 5.89 -6.35
C PHE A 57 -0.18 6.09 -7.78
N LEU A 58 0.59 5.61 -8.77
CA LEU A 58 0.13 5.51 -10.15
C LEU A 58 -1.07 4.55 -10.24
N PRO A 59 -1.98 4.73 -11.22
CA PRO A 59 -3.18 3.89 -11.35
C PRO A 59 -2.89 2.39 -11.38
N TYR A 60 -1.76 1.99 -11.97
CA TYR A 60 -1.33 0.59 -12.02
C TYR A 60 -1.04 0.03 -10.62
N ASP A 61 -0.18 0.70 -9.84
CA ASP A 61 0.16 0.26 -8.47
C ASP A 61 -1.04 0.41 -7.53
N ALA A 62 -1.82 1.49 -7.66
CA ALA A 62 -3.05 1.70 -6.89
C ALA A 62 -4.02 0.53 -7.07
N ASN A 63 -4.28 0.10 -8.31
CA ASN A 63 -5.14 -1.06 -8.58
C ASN A 63 -4.59 -2.33 -7.92
N LYS A 64 -3.28 -2.56 -7.98
CA LYS A 64 -2.64 -3.72 -7.35
C LYS A 64 -2.74 -3.72 -5.82
N ILE A 65 -2.65 -2.55 -5.18
CA ILE A 65 -2.86 -2.42 -3.73
C ILE A 65 -4.32 -2.74 -3.39
N LEU A 66 -5.27 -2.14 -4.12
CA LEU A 66 -6.70 -2.24 -3.82
C LEU A 66 -7.28 -3.65 -3.99
N ILE A 67 -6.67 -4.50 -4.81
CA ILE A 67 -7.09 -5.91 -4.96
C ILE A 67 -6.54 -6.82 -3.84
N ILE A 68 -5.59 -6.36 -3.03
CA ILE A 68 -5.06 -7.17 -1.92
C ILE A 68 -6.15 -7.26 -0.85
N PRO A 69 -6.58 -8.46 -0.44
CA PRO A 69 -7.56 -8.59 0.63
C PRO A 69 -6.95 -8.14 1.95
N ILE A 70 -7.67 -7.29 2.69
CA ILE A 70 -7.33 -6.93 4.07
C ILE A 70 -7.83 -8.06 4.95
N ASN A 71 -6.91 -8.72 5.65
CA ASN A 71 -7.29 -9.76 6.58
C ASN A 71 -7.78 -9.11 7.88
N LYS A 72 -9.08 -9.18 8.13
CA LYS A 72 -9.66 -8.83 9.43
C LYS A 72 -9.51 -10.05 10.33
N ASN A 73 -8.57 -10.00 11.27
CA ASN A 73 -8.55 -10.94 12.38
C ASN A 73 -9.69 -10.63 13.35
#